data_AF-A0A4U8TBR7-F1
#
_entry.id   AF-A0A4U8TBR7-F1
#
_cell.length_a   1.000
_cell.length_b   1.000
_cell.length_c   1.000
_cell.angle_alpha   90.00
_cell.angle_beta   90.00
_cell.angle_gamma   90.00
#
_symmetry.space_group_name_H-M   'P 1'
#
loop_
_entity.id
_entity.type
_entity.pdbx_description
1 polymer ?
#
loop_
_entity_poly.entity_id
_entity_poly.type
_entity_poly.pdbx_seq_one_letter_code
_entity_poly.pdbx_strand_id
1 'polypeptide(L)' 'MHTPYTTKNGEITTKEDLIQEIEALLNQLPAKSPTTLSISVMSVMSCRDLENVRDGLLSKQKDIIARNQQWLIGLAHE' A
#
# COMPACT_ATOMS: atom_id res chain seq x y z
N MET A 1 -15.50 -13.16 10.22
CA MET A 1 -15.39 -12.77 11.65
C MET A 1 -14.49 -11.56 11.69
N HIS A 2 -15.02 -10.37 12.00
CA HIS A 2 -14.22 -9.14 12.09
C HIS A 2 -13.44 -9.12 13.40
N THR A 3 -12.33 -9.85 13.46
CA THR A 3 -11.41 -9.73 14.59
C THR A 3 -10.65 -8.42 14.47
N PRO A 4 -10.77 -7.50 15.45
CA PRO A 4 -10.02 -6.26 15.45
C PRO A 4 -8.52 -6.57 15.57
N TYR A 5 -7.71 -5.81 14.83
CA TYR A 5 -6.27 -5.88 14.80
C TYR A 5 -5.71 -4.49 15.11
N THR A 6 -4.86 -4.39 16.13
CA THR A 6 -4.14 -3.15 16.43
C THR A 6 -2.84 -3.15 15.64
N THR A 7 -2.68 -2.17 14.75
CA THR A 7 -1.46 -1.97 13.95
C THR A 7 -0.30 -1.52 14.84
N LYS A 8 0.92 -1.58 14.33
CA LYS A 8 2.13 -1.10 15.03
C LYS A 8 2.10 0.40 15.35
N ASN A 9 1.24 1.15 14.65
CA ASN A 9 1.04 2.59 14.85
C ASN A 9 -0.07 2.90 15.87
N GLY A 10 -0.68 1.86 16.47
CA GLY A 10 -1.78 2.01 17.44
C GLY A 10 -3.16 2.22 16.81
N GLU A 11 -3.28 2.09 15.49
CA GLU A 11 -4.56 2.14 14.78
C GLU A 11 -5.33 0.82 14.94
N ILE A 12 -6.63 0.88 15.22
CA ILE A 12 -7.50 -0.30 15.27
C ILE A 12 -8.11 -0.48 13.88
N THR A 13 -7.80 -1.59 13.23
CA THR A 13 -8.29 -1.96 11.90
C THR A 13 -8.83 -3.40 11.93
N THR A 14 -9.37 -3.89 10.83
CA THR A 14 -9.70 -5.31 10.66
C THR A 14 -8.88 -5.93 9.55
N LYS A 15 -8.83 -7.26 9.52
CA LYS A 15 -8.16 -7.97 8.42
C LYS A 15 -8.76 -7.61 7.06
N GLU A 16 -10.07 -7.46 7.00
CA GLU A 16 -10.80 -7.13 5.77
C GLU A 16 -10.49 -5.69 5.32
N ASP A 17 -10.42 -4.74 6.25
CA ASP A 17 -10.03 -3.35 5.95
C ASP A 17 -8.60 -3.27 5.40
N LEU A 18 -7.65 -4.00 6.01
CA LEU A 18 -6.27 -4.07 5.51
C LEU A 18 -6.21 -4.61 4.07
N ILE A 19 -7.03 -5.62 3.75
CA ILE A 19 -7.11 -6.20 2.41
C ILE A 19 -7.64 -5.16 1.42
N GLN A 20 -8.71 -4.44 1.78
CA GLN A 20 -9.28 -3.38 0.95
C GLN A 20 -8.29 -2.24 0.70
N GLU A 21 -7.55 -1.82 1.72
CA GLU A 21 -6.51 -0.79 1.58
C GLU A 21 -5.40 -1.22 0.63
N ILE A 22 -4.90 -2.45 0.78
CA ILE A 22 -3.85 -3.00 -0.09
C ILE A 22 -4.34 -3.08 -1.54
N GLU A 23 -5.58 -3.52 -1.77
CA GLU A 23 -6.18 -3.59 -3.10
C GLU A 23 -6.32 -2.19 -3.73
N ALA A 24 -6.80 -1.21 -2.97
CA ALA A 24 -6.90 0.17 -3.42
C ALA A 24 -5.52 0.75 -3.79
N LEU A 25 -4.49 0.48 -2.98
CA LEU A 25 -3.12 0.94 -3.23
C LEU A 25 -2.54 0.29 -4.49
N LEU A 26 -2.76 -1.00 -4.71
CA LEU A 26 -2.31 -1.71 -5.91
C LEU A 26 -2.99 -1.17 -7.17
N ASN A 27 -4.28 -0.87 -7.12
CA ASN A 27 -5.04 -0.30 -8.22
C ASN A 27 -4.63 1.15 -8.58
N GLN A 28 -4.04 1.87 -7.63
CA GLN A 28 -3.52 3.22 -7.87
C GLN A 28 -2.11 3.24 -8.48
N LEU A 29 -1.37 2.13 -8.43
CA LEU A 29 -0.03 2.08 -9.02
C LEU A 29 -0.16 2.11 -10.56
N PRO A 30 0.49 3.07 -11.25
CA PRO A 30 0.46 3.14 -12.71
C PRO A 30 1.31 2.00 -13.29
N ALA A 31 0.74 0.81 -13.36
CA ALA A 31 1.46 -0.38 -13.79
C ALA A 31 1.22 -0.65 -15.28
N LYS A 32 2.30 -0.85 -16.04
CA LYS A 32 2.25 -1.45 -17.39
C LYS A 32 1.87 -2.95 -17.36
N SER A 33 1.89 -3.55 -16.17
CA SER A 33 1.54 -4.96 -15.92
C SER A 33 0.80 -5.07 -14.59
N PRO A 34 -0.35 -5.76 -14.51
CA PRO A 34 -1.17 -5.80 -13.30
C PRO A 34 -0.45 -6.54 -12.17
N THR A 35 0.00 -5.81 -11.16
CA THR A 35 0.53 -6.39 -9.91
C THR A 35 -0.65 -6.98 -9.15
N THR A 36 -0.99 -8.23 -9.44
CA THR A 36 -2.23 -8.86 -8.94
C THR A 36 -1.92 -9.61 -7.65
N LEU A 37 -1.90 -8.92 -6.51
CA LEU A 37 -1.97 -9.61 -5.23
C LEU A 37 -3.42 -10.08 -5.07
N SER A 38 -3.67 -11.38 -5.22
CA SER A 38 -5.03 -11.93 -5.21
C SER A 38 -5.60 -11.95 -3.79
N ILE A 39 -6.90 -11.67 -3.65
CA ILE A 39 -7.63 -11.71 -2.37
C ILE A 39 -7.43 -13.06 -1.66
N SER A 40 -7.40 -14.17 -2.40
CA SER A 40 -7.14 -15.50 -1.85
C SER A 40 -5.78 -15.61 -1.16
N VAL A 41 -4.75 -14.93 -1.67
CA VAL A 41 -3.42 -14.88 -1.05
C VAL A 41 -3.47 -13.99 0.19
N MET A 42 -4.09 -12.81 0.10
CA MET A 42 -4.22 -11.91 1.25
C MET A 42 -5.04 -12.51 2.40
N SER A 43 -6.04 -13.34 2.08
CA SER A 43 -6.90 -14.00 3.07
C SER A 43 -6.15 -15.06 3.89
N VAL A 44 -5.08 -15.67 3.37
CA VAL A 44 -4.26 -16.64 4.11
C VAL A 44 -3.11 -16.00 4.88
N MET A 45 -2.76 -14.76 4.56
CA MET A 45 -1.70 -14.00 5.25
C MET A 45 -2.13 -13.57 6.66
N SER A 46 -1.16 -13.36 7.54
CA SER A 46 -1.44 -12.78 8.86
C SER A 46 -1.70 -11.27 8.74
N CYS A 47 -2.41 -10.67 9.71
CA CYS A 47 -2.61 -9.22 9.72
C CYS A 47 -1.28 -8.44 9.74
N ARG A 48 -0.24 -9.00 10.38
CA ARG A 48 1.11 -8.43 10.39
C ARG A 48 1.75 -8.43 9.01
N ASP A 49 1.56 -9.50 8.24
CA ASP A 49 2.09 -9.58 6.88
C ASP A 49 1.36 -8.60 5.95
N LEU A 50 0.04 -8.49 6.09
CA LEU A 50 -0.78 -7.50 5.38
C LEU A 50 -0.35 -6.07 5.71
N GLU A 51 -0.12 -5.77 6.99
CA GLU A 51 0.40 -4.47 7.43
C GLU A 51 1.77 -4.16 6.79
N ASN A 52 2.68 -5.14 6.74
CA ASN A 52 3.97 -4.96 6.06
C ASN A 52 3.83 -4.69 4.56
N VAL A 53 2.88 -5.38 3.89
CA VAL A 53 2.56 -5.14 2.47
C VAL A 53 2.03 -3.72 2.27
N ARG A 54 1.06 -3.30 3.08
CA ARG A 54 0.50 -1.94 3.07
C ARG A 54 1.60 -0.89 3.19
N ASP A 55 2.48 -1.04 4.18
CA ASP A 55 3.55 -0.09 4.43
C ASP A 55 4.58 -0.06 3.30
N GLY A 56 4.90 -1.22 2.71
CA GLY A 56 5.76 -1.32 1.54
C GLY A 56 5.17 -0.60 0.32
N LEU A 57 3.84 -0.72 0.10
CA LEU A 57 3.14 -0.03 -0.98
C LEU A 57 3.12 1.48 -0.76
N LEU A 58 2.79 1.94 0.45
CA LEU A 58 2.81 3.36 0.80
C LEU A 58 4.22 3.97 0.67
N SER A 59 5.26 3.23 1.06
CA SER A 59 6.65 3.68 0.89
C SER A 59 7.01 3.86 -0.58
N LYS A 60 6.62 2.90 -1.45
CA LYS A 60 6.82 3.02 -2.90
C LYS A 60 6.05 4.19 -3.51
N GLN A 61 4.83 4.44 -3.07
CA GLN A 61 4.04 5.59 -3.54
C GLN A 61 4.67 6.94 -3.14
N LYS A 62 5.18 7.04 -1.91
CA LYS A 62 5.91 8.23 -1.44
C LYS A 62 7.19 8.47 -2.24
N ASP A 63 7.91 7.41 -2.61
CA ASP A 63 9.11 7.49 -3.45
C ASP A 63 8.80 8.06 -4.84
N ILE A 64 7.69 7.63 -5.45
CA ILE A 64 7.23 8.17 -6.75
C ILE A 64 6.91 9.66 -6.65
N ILE A 65 6.19 10.09 -5.61
CA ILE A 65 5.86 11.51 -5.41
C ILE A 65 7.13 12.35 -5.19
N ALA A 66 8.03 11.90 -4.31
CA ALA A 66 9.28 12.60 -4.02
C ALA A 66 10.16 12.72 -5.27
N ARG A 67 10.28 11.64 -6.05
CA ARG A 67 11.05 11.60 -7.29
C ARG A 67 10.44 12.51 -8.37
N ASN A 68 9.13 12.51 -8.53
CA ASN A 68 8.45 13.39 -9.49
C ASN A 68 8.54 14.86 -9.08
N GLN A 69 8.47 15.16 -7.79
CA GLN A 69 8.64 16.51 -7.27
C GLN A 69 10.07 17.04 -7.52
N GLN A 70 11.10 16.22 -7.29
CA GLN A 70 12.48 16.57 -7.62
C GLN A 70 12.67 16.83 -9.12
N TRP A 71 12.06 16.02 -9.97
CA TRP A 71 12.09 16.20 -11.42
C TRP A 71 11.40 17.51 -11.86
N LEU A 72 10.23 17.82 -11.31
CA LEU A 72 9.50 19.07 -11.58
C LEU A 72 10.28 20.31 -11.13
N ILE A 73 10.93 20.25 -9.95
CA ILE A 73 11.79 21.34 -9.47
C ILE A 73 13.01 21.51 -10.41
N GLY A 74 13.58 20.41 -10.89
CA GLY A 74 14.67 20.45 -11.87
C GLY A 74 14.28 21.12 -13.18
N LEU A 75 13.09 20.83 -13.70
CA LEU A 75 12.56 21.46 -14.93
C LEU A 75 12.22 22.94 -14.77
N ALA A 76 11.82 23.39 -13.58
CA ALA A 76 11.52 24.80 -13.32
C ALA A 76 12.78 25.68 -13.22
N HIS A 77 13.97 25.06 -13.14
CA HIS A 77 15.25 25.73 -13.01
C HIS A 77 16.11 25.73 -14.30
N GLU A 78 15.56 25.26 -15.42
CA GLU A 78 16.10 25.46 -16.78
C GLU A 78 15.41 26.63 -17.50
#